data_AF-E9H6B6-F1
#
_entry.id   AF-E9H6B6-F1
#
_cell.length_a   1.000
_cell.length_b   1.000
_cell.length_c   1.000
_cell.angle_alpha   90.00
_cell.angle_beta   90.00
_cell.angle_gamma   90.00
#
_symmetry.space_group_name_H-M   'P 1'
#
loop_
_entity.id
_entity.type
_entity.pdbx_description
1 polymer ?
#
loop_
_entity_poly.entity_id
_entity_poly.type
_entity_poly.pdbx_seq_one_letter_code
_entity_poly.pdbx_strand_id
1 'polypeptide(L)'
;MDGNCQSIAIPMCQQMPYNATRMPNLLGMTHQEDALIALEQFRYLPDTNCSPYLVFFLCVIYTPICTSELPSFLATIPPCRQVCEQVKSHCEPLVKKYCYLPPNKLDC
;
A
#
# COMPACT_ATOMS: atom_id res chain seq x y z
N MET A 1 -5.55 -21.44 -15.41
CA MET A 1 -4.68 -21.42 -14.22
C MET A 1 -4.96 -20.11 -13.53
N ASP A 2 -5.71 -20.17 -12.43
CA ASP A 2 -6.18 -19.00 -11.70
C ASP A 2 -4.98 -18.21 -11.15
N GLY A 3 -4.90 -16.92 -11.48
CA GLY A 3 -3.73 -16.09 -11.21
C GLY A 3 -3.54 -15.78 -9.72
N ASN A 4 -2.94 -16.71 -8.98
CA ASN A 4 -2.14 -16.56 -7.75
C ASN A 4 -2.47 -15.38 -6.82
N CYS A 5 -3.67 -15.37 -6.22
CA CYS A 5 -3.87 -14.65 -4.97
C CYS A 5 -3.12 -15.40 -3.84
N GLN A 6 -2.53 -14.65 -2.92
CA GLN A 6 -1.91 -15.16 -1.71
C GLN A 6 -2.41 -14.39 -0.48
N SER A 7 -2.40 -15.03 0.68
CA SER A 7 -2.80 -14.40 1.94
C SER A 7 -1.85 -13.25 2.30
N ILE A 8 -2.39 -12.16 2.85
CA ILE A 8 -1.59 -11.02 3.31
C ILE A 8 -0.78 -11.42 4.54
N ALA A 9 0.54 -11.32 4.43
CA ALA A 9 1.50 -11.60 5.50
C ALA A 9 1.95 -10.36 6.28
N ILE A 10 1.60 -9.16 5.80
CA ILE A 10 2.03 -7.88 6.38
C ILE A 10 1.09 -7.49 7.53
N PRO A 11 1.57 -7.40 8.79
CA PRO A 11 0.71 -7.23 9.96
C PRO A 11 -0.22 -6.01 9.90
N MET A 12 0.28 -4.84 9.48
CA MET A 12 -0.56 -3.63 9.39
C MET A 12 -1.68 -3.74 8.36
N CYS A 13 -1.53 -4.62 7.35
CA CYS A 13 -2.49 -4.79 6.27
C CYS A 13 -3.46 -5.96 6.51
N GLN A 14 -3.25 -6.78 7.56
CA GLN A 14 -4.18 -7.85 7.91
C GLN A 14 -5.51 -7.36 8.49
N GLN A 15 -5.57 -6.10 8.94
CA GLN A 15 -6.78 -5.47 9.46
C GLN A 15 -7.64 -4.80 8.37
N MET A 16 -7.19 -4.82 7.12
CA MET A 16 -7.92 -4.26 5.98
C MET A 16 -9.19 -5.10 5.69
N PRO A 17 -10.18 -4.54 4.97
CA PRO A 17 -11.41 -5.27 4.62
C PRO A 17 -11.18 -6.35 3.56
N TYR A 18 -9.93 -6.66 3.22
CA TYR A 18 -9.51 -7.69 2.28
C TYR A 18 -8.31 -8.44 2.86
N ASN A 19 -8.22 -9.74 2.57
CA ASN A 19 -7.22 -10.65 3.16
C ASN A 19 -6.28 -11.29 2.13
N ALA A 20 -6.52 -11.06 0.84
CA ALA A 20 -5.77 -11.63 -0.26
C ALA A 20 -5.14 -10.53 -1.12
N THR A 21 -3.88 -10.76 -1.49
CA THR A 21 -3.09 -9.89 -2.36
C THR A 21 -2.52 -10.70 -3.51
N ARG A 22 -2.08 -10.02 -4.57
CA ARG A 22 -1.28 -10.63 -5.63
C ARG A 22 -0.01 -9.84 -5.87
N MET A 23 0.97 -10.52 -6.44
CA MET A 23 2.25 -9.94 -6.84
C MET A 23 2.42 -10.01 -8.36
N PRO A 24 3.19 -9.10 -8.99
CA PRO A 24 3.87 -7.97 -8.36
C PRO A 24 2.90 -6.89 -7.85
N ASN A 25 3.30 -6.15 -6.80
CA ASN A 25 2.52 -5.02 -6.31
C ASN A 25 2.69 -3.76 -7.20
N LEU A 26 2.06 -2.64 -6.82
CA LEU A 26 2.11 -1.41 -7.64
C LEU A 26 3.52 -0.80 -7.76
N LEU A 27 4.45 -1.21 -6.90
CA LEU A 27 5.85 -0.80 -6.92
C LEU A 27 6.75 -1.81 -7.67
N GLY A 28 6.16 -2.86 -8.24
CA GLY A 28 6.88 -3.91 -8.98
C GLY A 28 7.58 -4.95 -8.11
N MET A 29 7.42 -4.91 -6.78
CA MET A 29 7.97 -5.94 -5.89
C MET A 29 7.25 -7.26 -6.13
N THR A 30 7.99 -8.35 -6.23
CA THR A 30 7.46 -9.69 -6.54
C THR A 30 7.19 -10.54 -5.30
N HIS A 31 7.69 -10.13 -4.13
CA HIS A 31 7.59 -10.84 -2.86
C HIS A 31 7.02 -9.94 -1.74
N GLN A 32 6.20 -10.52 -0.85
CA GLN A 32 5.62 -9.76 0.27
C GLN A 32 6.69 -9.38 1.31
N GLU A 33 7.77 -10.14 1.38
CA GLU A 33 8.93 -9.89 2.21
C GLU A 33 9.60 -8.55 1.86
N ASP A 34 9.76 -8.26 0.56
CA ASP A 34 10.29 -6.97 0.09
C ASP A 34 9.35 -5.82 0.46
N ALA A 35 8.04 -6.04 0.33
CA ALA A 35 7.02 -5.08 0.69
C ALA A 35 7.00 -4.80 2.20
N LEU A 36 7.18 -5.83 3.04
CA LEU A 36 7.29 -5.71 4.49
C LEU A 36 8.51 -4.87 4.89
N ILE A 37 9.68 -5.16 4.32
CA ILE A 37 10.92 -4.40 4.58
C ILE A 37 10.73 -2.92 4.20
N ALA A 38 10.12 -2.66 3.04
CA ALA A 38 9.88 -1.31 2.57
C ALA A 38 8.80 -0.56 3.37
N LEU A 39 7.89 -1.26 4.04
CA LEU A 39 6.89 -0.66 4.94
C LEU A 39 7.44 -0.36 6.34
N GLU A 40 8.54 -1.01 6.76
CA GLU A 40 9.12 -0.82 8.09
C GLU A 40 9.50 0.65 8.38
N GLN A 41 9.90 1.39 7.34
CA GLN A 41 10.17 2.84 7.46
C GLN A 41 8.94 3.68 7.83
N PHE A 42 7.74 3.16 7.65
CA PHE A 42 6.47 3.81 7.94
C PHE A 42 5.80 3.30 9.23
N ARG A 43 6.42 2.36 9.96
CA ARG A 43 5.79 1.66 11.09
C ARG A 43 5.18 2.57 12.16
N TYR A 44 5.72 3.78 12.33
CA TYR A 44 5.26 4.76 13.32
C TYR A 44 4.24 5.76 12.78
N LEU A 45 4.08 5.90 11.46
CA LEU A 45 3.15 6.87 10.89
C LEU A 45 1.68 6.56 11.26
N PRO A 46 1.21 5.30 11.27
CA PRO A 46 -0.16 5.00 11.70
C PRO A 46 -0.50 5.57 13.09
N ASP A 47 0.43 5.50 14.05
CA ASP A 47 0.22 5.99 15.41
C ASP A 47 0.03 7.52 15.49
N THR A 48 0.49 8.25 14.48
CA THR A 48 0.33 9.71 14.42
C THR A 48 -1.06 10.16 14.00
N ASN A 49 -1.86 9.25 13.43
CA ASN A 49 -3.19 9.54 12.87
C ASN A 49 -3.22 10.77 11.92
N CYS A 50 -2.13 11.01 11.17
CA CYS A 50 -2.06 12.13 10.23
C CYS A 50 -3.15 12.09 9.16
N SER A 51 -3.59 10.90 8.75
CA SER A 51 -4.73 10.73 7.84
C SER A 51 -5.49 9.44 8.17
N PRO A 52 -6.84 9.46 8.17
CA PRO A 52 -7.63 8.24 8.35
C PRO A 52 -7.44 7.23 7.20
N TYR A 53 -6.90 7.68 6.06
CA TYR A 53 -6.67 6.85 4.88
C TYR A 53 -5.25 6.33 4.76
N LEU A 54 -4.35 6.65 5.70
CA LEU A 54 -2.93 6.30 5.58
C LEU A 54 -2.70 4.79 5.44
N VAL A 55 -3.25 3.99 6.36
CA VAL A 55 -3.06 2.53 6.36
C VAL A 55 -3.65 1.92 5.09
N PHE A 56 -4.86 2.35 4.70
CA PHE A 56 -5.49 1.95 3.44
C PHE A 56 -4.60 2.26 2.24
N PHE A 57 -4.08 3.48 2.15
CA PHE A 57 -3.23 3.93 1.05
C PHE A 57 -1.95 3.10 0.94
N LEU A 58 -1.26 2.87 2.05
CA LEU A 58 -0.08 1.99 2.09
C LEU A 58 -0.45 0.57 1.66
N CYS A 59 -1.50 -0.02 2.23
CA CYS A 59 -1.85 -1.40 1.93
C CYS A 59 -2.31 -1.62 0.49
N VAL A 60 -3.02 -0.67 -0.15
CA VAL A 60 -3.38 -0.80 -1.57
C VAL A 60 -2.16 -0.77 -2.49
N ILE A 61 -1.11 -0.03 -2.11
CA ILE A 61 0.14 0.04 -2.89
C ILE A 61 1.00 -1.20 -2.70
N TYR A 62 1.18 -1.62 -1.46
CA TYR A 62 2.12 -2.68 -1.09
C TYR A 62 1.51 -4.09 -1.16
N THR A 63 0.21 -4.21 -0.90
CA THR A 63 -0.58 -5.45 -0.90
C THR A 63 -1.90 -5.22 -1.66
N PRO A 64 -1.86 -5.05 -3.00
CA PRO A 64 -3.04 -4.71 -3.78
C PRO A 64 -4.10 -5.82 -3.71
N ILE A 65 -5.37 -5.41 -3.68
CA ILE A 65 -6.52 -6.31 -3.56
C ILE A 65 -6.49 -7.38 -4.66
N CYS A 66 -6.66 -8.64 -4.26
CA CYS A 66 -6.84 -9.76 -5.18
C CYS A 66 -8.23 -10.39 -4.97
N THR A 67 -9.07 -10.33 -6.00
CA THR A 67 -10.40 -10.95 -6.01
C THR A 67 -10.70 -11.54 -7.39
N SER A 68 -11.44 -12.64 -7.42
CA SER A 68 -11.91 -13.30 -8.66
C SER A 68 -12.89 -12.43 -9.46
N GLU A 69 -13.49 -11.43 -8.81
CA GLU A 69 -14.39 -10.47 -9.47
C GLU A 69 -13.63 -9.42 -10.31
N LEU A 70 -12.33 -9.26 -10.05
CA LEU A 70 -11.53 -8.27 -10.76
C LEU A 70 -11.12 -8.85 -12.13
N PRO A 71 -11.39 -8.15 -13.25
CA PRO A 71 -11.01 -8.64 -14.55
C PRO A 71 -9.50 -8.87 -14.64
N SER A 72 -9.07 -9.94 -15.30
CA SER A 72 -7.64 -10.31 -15.36
C SER A 72 -6.75 -9.24 -15.98
N PHE A 73 -7.29 -8.34 -16.81
CA PHE A 73 -6.59 -7.19 -17.39
C PHE A 73 -6.36 -6.04 -16.38
N LEU A 74 -7.19 -5.94 -15.34
CA LEU A 74 -7.01 -5.05 -14.19
C LEU A 74 -6.24 -5.83 -13.13
N ALA A 75 -4.93 -5.97 -13.35
CA ALA A 75 -4.14 -6.81 -12.47
C ALA A 75 -4.06 -6.26 -11.03
N THR A 76 -4.06 -4.94 -10.88
CA THR A 76 -4.01 -4.22 -9.61
C THR A 76 -4.80 -2.92 -9.74
N ILE A 77 -5.45 -2.48 -8.66
CA ILE A 77 -6.21 -1.22 -8.63
C ILE A 77 -5.38 -0.18 -7.89
N PRO A 78 -4.97 0.94 -8.52
CA PRO A 78 -4.31 2.04 -7.83
C PRO A 78 -5.29 2.80 -6.92
N PRO A 79 -4.81 3.45 -5.85
CA PRO A 79 -5.65 4.30 -5.02
C PRO A 79 -6.19 5.48 -5.84
N CYS A 80 -7.41 5.91 -5.52
CA CYS A 80 -7.99 7.11 -6.14
C CYS A 80 -7.08 8.33 -5.89
N ARG A 81 -6.96 9.21 -6.89
CA ARG A 81 -6.14 10.42 -6.82
C ARG A 81 -6.44 11.28 -5.57
N GLN A 82 -7.72 11.46 -5.23
CA GLN A 82 -8.13 12.23 -4.05
C GLN A 82 -7.62 11.63 -2.73
N VAL A 83 -7.58 10.30 -2.61
CA VAL A 83 -7.02 9.62 -1.42
C VAL A 83 -5.52 9.86 -1.33
N CYS A 84 -4.82 9.76 -2.47
CA CYS A 84 -3.39 10.05 -2.56
C CYS A 84 -3.09 11.49 -2.13
N GLU A 85 -3.78 12.47 -2.72
CA GLU A 85 -3.59 13.90 -2.44
C GLU A 85 -3.85 14.23 -0.97
N GLN A 86 -4.88 13.63 -0.35
CA GLN A 86 -5.19 13.84 1.05
C GLN A 86 -4.12 13.23 1.98
N VAL A 87 -3.68 11.99 1.73
CA VAL A 87 -2.61 11.36 2.52
C VAL A 87 -1.30 12.12 2.36
N LYS A 88 -0.95 12.53 1.14
CA LYS A 88 0.23 13.35 0.87
C LYS A 88 0.16 14.66 1.65
N SER A 89 -0.90 15.45 1.49
CA SER A 89 -1.03 16.75 2.15
C SER A 89 -0.92 16.67 3.69
N HIS A 90 -1.54 15.67 4.32
CA HIS A 90 -1.56 15.58 5.78
C HIS A 90 -0.33 14.90 6.39
N CYS A 91 0.24 13.90 5.70
CA CYS A 91 1.32 13.07 6.25
C CYS A 91 2.71 13.47 5.73
N GLU A 92 2.81 14.21 4.62
CA GLU A 92 4.10 14.64 4.03
C GLU A 92 5.05 15.33 5.02
N PRO A 93 4.60 16.22 5.93
CA PRO A 93 5.50 16.83 6.91
C PRO A 93 6.16 15.81 7.84
N LEU A 94 5.43 14.76 8.23
CA LEU A 94 5.93 13.67 9.08
C LEU A 94 6.82 12.73 8.28
N VAL A 95 6.42 12.40 7.05
CA VAL A 95 7.21 11.59 6.13
C VAL A 95 8.58 12.24 5.88
N LYS A 96 8.64 13.54 5.61
CA LYS A 96 9.91 14.28 5.43
C LYS A 96 10.78 14.31 6.69
N LYS A 97 10.17 14.18 7.87
CA LYS A 97 10.87 14.22 9.16
C LYS A 97 11.41 12.84 9.56
N TYR A 98 10.70 11.76 9.25
CA TYR A 98 10.97 10.43 9.79
C TYR A 98 11.35 9.37 8.75
N CYS A 99 11.09 9.59 7.47
CA CYS A 99 11.27 8.60 6.40
C CYS A 99 12.26 9.09 5.33
N TYR A 100 12.95 8.15 4.68
CA TYR A 100 13.83 8.44 3.55
C TYR A 100 13.15 8.03 2.24
N LEU A 101 12.37 8.95 1.66
CA LEU A 101 11.65 8.71 0.41
C LEU A 101 12.19 9.58 -0.73
N PRO A 102 12.41 8.99 -1.93
CA PRO A 102 12.65 9.79 -3.12
C PRO A 102 11.40 10.64 -3.44
N PRO A 103 11.55 11.91 -3.84
CA PRO A 103 10.44 12.86 -4.03
C PRO A 103 9.38 12.38 -5.04
N ASN A 104 9.77 11.57 -6.03
CA ASN A 104 8.91 11.18 -7.15
C ASN A 104 8.15 9.86 -6.92
N LYS A 105 8.33 9.19 -5.76
CA LYS A 105 7.66 7.90 -5.47
C LYS A 105 6.28 8.05 -4.83
N LEU A 106 5.85 9.28 -4.57
CA LEU A 106 4.56 9.63 -3.96
C LEU A 106 3.82 10.69 -4.79
N ASP A 107 4.02 10.69 -6.11
CA ASP A 107 3.22 11.55 -6.97
C ASP A 107 1.84 10.94 -7.21
N CYS A 108 0.86 11.81 -6.97
CA CYS A 108 -0.55 11.65 -7.27
C CYS A 108 -0.79 12.37 -8.61
#